data_AF-A0A6J0BZZ4-F1
#
_entry.id   AF-A0A6J0BZZ4-F1
#
_cell.length_a   1.000
_cell.length_b   1.000
_cell.length_c   1.000
_cell.angle_alpha   90.00
_cell.angle_beta   90.00
_cell.angle_gamma   90.00
#
_symmetry.space_group_name_H-M   'P 1'
#
loop_
_entity.id
_entity.type
_entity.pdbx_description
1 polymer ?
#
loop_
_entity_poly.entity_id
_entity_poly.type
_entity_poly.pdbx_seq_one_letter_code
_entity_poly.pdbx_strand_id
1 'polypeptide(L)'
;CVFPKPWDRSWTVVIFEAALISTPKKPISPFAKFRQLDRQNSAPKSPSTPKSAGKDFQFKFTDPVVQNNAALIKERLLAWCRAKTKEYENVQLDNFSTSWNNGLAFCALLHHFRPDAFDYHSLRKEERRKNFELAFTKADEVAGIAPLLDVEDMVIMQKPDWKCVFTYVQSIYRRFKDED
;
A
#
# COMPACT_ATOMS: atom_id res chain seq x y z
N CYS A 1 -41.81 52.04 -9.30
CA CYS A 1 -41.65 51.13 -10.45
C CYS A 1 -40.42 51.56 -11.24
N VAL A 2 -39.27 50.92 -11.02
CA VAL A 2 -38.03 51.22 -11.74
C VAL A 2 -37.65 50.00 -12.55
N PHE A 3 -37.64 50.17 -13.87
CA PHE A 3 -37.15 49.22 -14.86
C PHE A 3 -35.63 49.06 -14.77
N PRO A 4 -35.11 47.87 -15.08
CA PRO A 4 -33.86 47.77 -15.83
C PRO A 4 -34.01 46.96 -17.13
N LYS A 5 -33.32 47.43 -18.19
CA LYS A 5 -32.94 46.75 -19.43
C LYS A 5 -31.58 47.32 -19.88
N PRO A 6 -30.89 46.80 -20.91
CA PRO A 6 -30.88 45.47 -21.59
C PRO A 6 -29.51 44.79 -21.33
N TRP A 7 -29.14 43.61 -21.83
CA TRP A 7 -28.23 43.30 -22.97
C TRP A 7 -28.06 41.76 -22.93
N ASP A 8 -28.70 40.99 -23.79
CA ASP A 8 -28.25 40.45 -25.10
C ASP A 8 -27.55 39.07 -25.01
N ARG A 9 -27.80 38.29 -26.06
CA ARG A 9 -27.88 36.85 -26.21
C ARG A 9 -26.52 36.20 -26.51
N SER A 10 -26.54 34.87 -26.45
CA SER A 10 -25.76 33.95 -27.30
C SER A 10 -24.32 33.64 -26.89
N TRP A 11 -24.15 32.62 -26.03
CA TRP A 11 -22.96 31.76 -25.98
C TRP A 11 -23.36 30.33 -25.59
N THR A 12 -24.16 29.65 -26.42
CA THR A 12 -24.54 28.23 -26.21
C THR A 12 -23.74 27.25 -27.07
N VAL A 13 -22.83 27.67 -27.95
CA VAL A 13 -22.12 26.72 -28.85
C VAL A 13 -20.70 27.20 -29.17
N VAL A 14 -19.76 27.12 -28.22
CA VAL A 14 -18.30 26.98 -28.44
C VAL A 14 -17.56 26.90 -27.10
N ILE A 15 -17.80 25.87 -26.27
CA ILE A 15 -16.79 25.33 -25.33
C ILE A 15 -17.01 23.81 -25.25
N PHE A 16 -17.01 23.16 -26.41
CA PHE A 16 -17.06 21.71 -26.54
C PHE A 16 -15.85 21.26 -27.36
N GLU A 17 -14.65 21.72 -27.02
CA GLU A 17 -13.40 21.13 -27.48
C GLU A 17 -12.22 21.59 -26.62
N ALA A 18 -11.35 20.64 -26.26
CA ALA A 18 -10.04 20.81 -25.62
C ALA A 18 -9.99 21.25 -24.14
N ALA A 19 -10.59 20.46 -23.24
CA ALA A 19 -10.05 20.31 -21.88
C ALA A 19 -9.46 18.90 -21.74
N LEU A 20 -8.16 18.78 -22.05
CA LEU A 20 -7.35 17.64 -21.65
C LEU A 20 -7.42 17.53 -20.12
N ILE A 21 -8.16 16.53 -19.64
CA ILE A 21 -8.21 16.18 -18.22
C ILE A 21 -6.84 15.56 -17.86
N SER A 22 -5.87 16.41 -17.52
CA SER A 22 -4.71 15.99 -16.76
C SER A 22 -5.21 15.63 -15.36
N THR A 23 -5.45 14.34 -15.13
CA THR A 23 -5.74 13.82 -13.78
C THR A 23 -4.64 14.28 -12.81
N PRO A 24 -4.97 14.88 -11.64
CA PRO A 24 -3.96 15.26 -10.68
C PRO A 24 -3.21 14.01 -10.20
N LYS A 25 -1.88 14.02 -10.30
CA LYS A 25 -1.03 12.90 -9.84
C LYS A 25 -1.23 12.76 -8.33
N LYS A 26 -1.82 11.64 -7.90
CA LYS A 26 -1.92 11.28 -6.48
C LYS A 26 -0.52 11.35 -5.85
N PRO A 27 -0.38 11.86 -4.61
CA PRO A 27 0.92 11.92 -3.95
C PRO A 27 1.51 10.51 -3.88
N ILE A 28 2.69 10.36 -4.46
CA ILE A 28 3.45 9.11 -4.51
C ILE A 28 3.62 8.57 -3.09
N SER A 29 3.25 7.30 -2.87
CA SER A 29 3.46 6.62 -1.58
C SER A 29 4.94 6.76 -1.16
N PRO A 30 5.23 6.98 0.13
CA PRO A 30 6.60 7.02 0.65
C PRO A 30 7.46 5.83 0.20
N PHE A 31 6.87 4.64 0.04
CA PHE A 31 7.56 3.44 -0.41
C PHE A 31 7.86 3.42 -1.92
N ALA A 32 7.02 4.03 -2.74
CA ALA A 32 7.32 4.22 -4.17
C ALA A 32 8.46 5.23 -4.35
N LYS A 33 8.48 6.29 -3.53
CA LYS A 33 9.59 7.27 -3.52
C LYS A 33 10.92 6.66 -3.09
N PHE A 34 10.90 5.81 -2.05
CA PHE A 34 12.09 5.11 -1.57
C PHE A 34 12.67 4.17 -2.65
N ARG A 35 11.83 3.35 -3.29
CA ARG A 35 12.25 2.44 -4.36
C ARG A 35 12.84 3.16 -5.58
N GLN A 36 12.32 4.34 -5.91
CA GLN A 36 12.86 5.15 -7.01
C GLN A 36 14.29 5.65 -6.72
N LEU A 37 14.57 5.99 -5.45
CA LEU A 37 15.90 6.44 -5.03
C LEU A 37 16.94 5.32 -5.11
N ASP A 38 16.59 4.11 -4.65
CA ASP A 38 17.47 2.93 -4.75
C ASP A 38 17.78 2.58 -6.22
N ARG A 39 16.76 2.67 -7.10
CA ARG A 39 16.91 2.39 -8.53
C ARG A 39 17.81 3.39 -9.25
N GLN A 40 17.80 4.67 -8.85
CA GLN A 40 18.72 5.67 -9.40
C GLN A 40 20.16 5.45 -8.96
N ASN A 41 20.39 4.75 -7.84
CA ASN A 41 21.72 4.53 -7.28
C ASN A 41 22.37 3.20 -7.73
N SER A 42 21.77 2.44 -8.66
CA SER A 42 22.25 1.09 -9.06
C SER A 42 22.98 1.00 -10.42
N ALA A 43 23.41 2.11 -11.02
CA ALA A 43 24.24 2.07 -12.24
C ALA A 43 25.73 1.81 -11.91
N PRO A 44 26.48 1.02 -12.71
CA PRO A 44 27.85 0.65 -12.38
C PRO A 44 28.78 1.83 -12.65
N LYS A 45 29.20 2.53 -11.60
CA LYS A 45 30.40 3.36 -11.62
C LYS A 45 31.49 2.64 -10.83
N SER A 46 32.48 2.10 -11.53
CA SER A 46 33.74 1.66 -10.94
C SER A 46 34.35 2.82 -10.13
N PRO A 47 34.65 2.67 -8.83
CA PRO A 47 35.33 3.71 -8.09
C PRO A 47 36.84 3.43 -8.08
N SER A 48 37.62 4.32 -8.71
CA SER A 48 38.97 4.59 -8.23
C SER A 48 38.86 5.19 -6.82
N THR A 49 39.51 4.54 -5.86
CA THR A 49 39.57 4.96 -4.46
C THR A 49 40.35 6.26 -4.29
N PRO A 50 39.80 7.27 -3.58
CA PRO A 50 40.60 8.18 -2.77
C PRO A 50 40.59 7.67 -1.32
N LYS A 51 41.78 7.36 -0.80
CA LYS A 51 41.98 7.18 0.64
C LYS A 51 41.71 8.52 1.33
N SER A 52 40.71 8.58 2.20
CA SER A 52 40.73 9.53 3.32
C SER A 52 39.92 8.98 4.49
N ALA A 53 40.52 9.08 5.67
CA ALA A 53 40.05 8.55 6.94
C ALA A 53 38.77 9.26 7.40
N GLY A 54 37.71 8.50 7.64
CA GLY A 54 36.46 9.00 8.17
C GLY A 54 35.62 7.86 8.73
N LYS A 55 35.75 7.63 10.04
CA LYS A 55 34.97 6.76 10.94
C LYS A 55 33.67 6.20 10.31
N ASP A 56 33.78 4.99 9.75
CA ASP A 56 32.65 4.24 9.19
C ASP A 56 31.67 3.83 10.29
N PHE A 57 30.51 4.48 10.35
CA PHE A 57 29.31 3.87 10.96
C PHE A 57 28.74 2.81 10.00
N GLN A 58 29.46 1.71 9.83
CA GLN A 58 28.94 0.49 9.21
C GLN A 58 28.07 -0.24 10.24
N PHE A 59 26.77 0.07 10.29
CA PHE A 59 25.81 -0.82 10.93
C PHE A 59 25.63 -2.08 10.06
N LYS A 60 26.57 -3.02 10.19
CA LYS A 60 26.41 -4.39 9.69
C LYS A 60 25.49 -5.13 10.66
N PHE A 61 24.26 -5.39 10.22
CA PHE A 61 23.30 -6.22 10.95
C PHE A 61 23.69 -7.70 10.80
N THR A 62 24.86 -8.07 11.32
CA THR A 62 25.38 -9.46 11.30
C THR A 62 25.28 -10.12 12.67
N ASP A 63 24.46 -9.57 13.57
CA ASP A 63 24.23 -10.19 14.88
C ASP A 63 23.17 -11.30 14.75
N PRO A 64 23.56 -12.58 14.95
CA PRO A 64 22.64 -13.71 14.84
C PRO A 64 21.48 -13.65 15.85
N VAL A 65 21.67 -12.98 17.01
CA VAL A 65 20.61 -12.80 18.00
C VAL A 65 19.51 -11.90 17.44
N VAL A 66 19.89 -10.81 16.78
CA VAL A 66 18.92 -9.85 16.22
C VAL A 66 18.22 -10.43 14.98
N GLN A 67 18.93 -11.22 14.17
CA GLN A 67 18.33 -11.95 13.05
C GLN A 67 17.28 -12.98 13.53
N ASN A 68 17.59 -13.73 14.60
CA ASN A 68 16.64 -14.67 15.21
C ASN A 68 15.40 -13.93 15.76
N ASN A 69 15.60 -12.80 16.43
CA ASN A 69 14.49 -11.97 16.91
C ASN A 69 13.60 -11.47 15.77
N ALA A 70 14.19 -11.05 14.65
CA ALA A 70 13.43 -10.59 13.48
C ALA A 70 12.59 -11.70 12.84
N ALA A 71 13.12 -12.93 12.75
CA ALA A 71 12.36 -14.07 12.25
C ALA A 71 11.17 -14.42 13.17
N LEU A 72 11.39 -14.40 14.48
CA LEU A 72 10.34 -14.66 15.47
C LEU A 72 9.23 -13.60 15.43
N ILE A 73 9.59 -12.32 15.28
CA ILE A 73 8.60 -11.22 15.17
C ILE A 73 7.74 -11.40 13.91
N LYS A 74 8.36 -11.75 12.78
CA LYS A 74 7.62 -12.04 11.53
C LYS A 74 6.66 -13.20 11.70
N GLU A 75 7.12 -14.30 12.31
CA GLU A 75 6.27 -15.47 12.50
C GLU A 75 5.10 -15.17 13.43
N ARG A 76 5.32 -14.44 14.52
CA ARG A 76 4.24 -14.02 15.43
C ARG A 76 3.19 -13.17 14.72
N LEU A 77 3.61 -12.20 13.91
CA LEU A 77 2.69 -11.37 13.14
C LEU A 77 1.92 -12.21 12.12
N LEU A 78 2.60 -13.13 11.42
CA LEU A 78 1.97 -14.01 10.44
C LEU A 78 0.96 -14.96 11.09
N ALA A 79 1.31 -15.52 12.25
CA ALA A 79 0.42 -16.35 13.06
C ALA A 79 -0.82 -15.58 13.51
N TRP A 80 -0.68 -14.32 13.92
CA TRP A 80 -1.82 -13.46 14.23
C TRP A 80 -2.71 -13.24 13.01
N CYS A 81 -2.14 -12.91 11.84
CA CYS A 81 -2.93 -12.76 10.61
C CYS A 81 -3.69 -14.05 10.26
N ARG A 82 -3.04 -15.22 10.37
CA ARG A 82 -3.68 -16.53 10.14
C ARG A 82 -4.84 -16.76 11.09
N ALA A 83 -4.66 -16.47 12.38
CA ALA A 83 -5.71 -16.66 13.38
C ALA A 83 -6.97 -15.82 13.07
N LYS A 84 -6.78 -14.58 12.61
CA LYS A 84 -7.88 -13.66 12.26
C LYS A 84 -8.53 -13.98 10.91
N THR A 85 -7.81 -14.66 10.02
CA THR A 85 -8.29 -14.99 8.67
C THR A 85 -8.66 -16.47 8.49
N LYS A 86 -8.66 -17.26 9.57
CA LYS A 86 -8.87 -18.73 9.51
C LYS A 86 -10.21 -19.16 8.89
N GLU A 87 -11.24 -18.31 8.96
CA GLU A 87 -12.60 -18.59 8.48
C GLU A 87 -12.84 -18.07 7.05
N TYR A 88 -11.84 -17.44 6.44
CA TYR A 88 -11.95 -16.85 5.11
C TYR A 88 -11.44 -17.80 4.04
N GLU A 89 -12.26 -18.04 3.02
CA GLU A 89 -11.89 -18.83 1.86
C GLU A 89 -10.85 -18.09 0.99
N ASN A 90 -10.02 -18.85 0.28
CA ASN A 90 -9.01 -18.31 -0.65
C ASN A 90 -7.93 -17.43 0.01
N VAL A 91 -7.75 -17.52 1.34
CA VAL A 91 -6.69 -16.85 2.08
C VAL A 91 -5.75 -17.88 2.69
N GLN A 92 -4.51 -17.93 2.18
CA GLN A 92 -3.43 -18.76 2.71
C GLN A 92 -2.18 -17.91 2.91
N LEU A 93 -1.83 -17.67 4.18
CA LEU A 93 -0.76 -16.76 4.57
C LEU A 93 0.49 -17.52 4.99
N ASP A 94 1.45 -17.65 4.07
CA ASP A 94 2.74 -18.34 4.33
C ASP A 94 3.92 -17.39 4.39
N ASN A 95 3.73 -16.16 3.91
CA ASN A 95 4.76 -15.15 3.84
C ASN A 95 4.13 -13.75 3.77
N PHE A 96 4.97 -12.70 3.78
CA PHE A 96 4.54 -11.32 3.56
C PHE A 96 4.72 -10.86 2.11
N SER A 97 4.65 -11.76 1.13
CA SER A 97 4.87 -11.42 -0.29
C SER A 97 3.75 -11.99 -1.16
N THR A 98 3.95 -13.17 -1.75
CA THR A 98 3.00 -13.77 -2.70
C THR A 98 1.65 -14.10 -2.09
N SER A 99 1.60 -14.45 -0.80
CA SER A 99 0.32 -14.69 -0.08
C SER A 99 -0.60 -13.47 -0.03
N TRP A 100 -0.07 -12.27 -0.30
CA TRP A 100 -0.80 -10.99 -0.25
C TRP A 100 -1.04 -10.40 -1.63
N ASN A 101 -0.58 -11.06 -2.70
CA ASN A 101 -0.51 -10.44 -4.03
C ASN A 101 -1.88 -10.25 -4.69
N ASN A 102 -2.93 -10.93 -4.23
CA ASN A 102 -4.28 -10.87 -4.80
C ASN A 102 -5.22 -9.90 -4.05
N GLY A 103 -4.75 -9.29 -2.96
CA GLY A 103 -5.51 -8.35 -2.13
C GLY A 103 -6.49 -8.97 -1.14
N LEU A 104 -6.88 -10.25 -1.30
CA LEU A 104 -7.89 -10.90 -0.45
C LEU A 104 -7.45 -11.02 1.01
N ALA A 105 -6.14 -11.19 1.26
CA ALA A 105 -5.57 -11.22 2.59
C ALA A 105 -5.81 -9.90 3.36
N PHE A 106 -5.68 -8.75 2.68
CA PHE A 106 -5.95 -7.45 3.28
C PHE A 106 -7.45 -7.25 3.52
N CYS A 107 -8.29 -7.63 2.56
CA CYS A 107 -9.74 -7.59 2.71
C CYS A 107 -10.21 -8.46 3.90
N ALA A 108 -9.72 -9.69 4.01
CA ALA A 108 -10.13 -10.62 5.07
C ALA A 108 -9.75 -10.11 6.45
N LEU A 109 -8.51 -9.60 6.58
CA LEU A 109 -8.02 -9.08 7.84
C LEU A 109 -8.83 -7.86 8.31
N LEU A 110 -9.18 -6.95 7.39
CA LEU A 110 -10.01 -5.79 7.72
C LEU A 110 -11.46 -6.20 8.04
N HIS A 111 -12.04 -7.09 7.23
CA HIS A 111 -13.40 -7.58 7.41
C HIS A 111 -13.58 -8.33 8.74
N HIS A 112 -12.53 -8.99 9.24
CA HIS A 112 -12.59 -9.65 10.56
C HIS A 112 -12.91 -8.66 11.68
N PHE A 113 -12.29 -7.47 11.68
CA PHE A 113 -12.52 -6.46 12.71
C PHE A 113 -13.70 -5.54 12.40
N ARG A 114 -14.05 -5.40 11.12
CA ARG A 114 -15.12 -4.53 10.63
C ARG A 114 -15.94 -5.27 9.56
N PRO A 115 -16.77 -6.25 9.95
CA PRO A 115 -17.56 -7.04 9.00
C PRO A 115 -18.54 -6.17 8.19
N ASP A 116 -18.96 -5.04 8.76
CA ASP A 116 -19.93 -4.12 8.15
C ASP A 116 -19.32 -3.25 7.04
N ALA A 117 -17.99 -3.30 6.83
CA ALA A 117 -17.30 -2.39 5.92
C ALA A 117 -17.57 -2.69 4.43
N PHE A 118 -17.76 -3.97 4.09
CA PHE A 118 -18.03 -4.47 2.73
C PHE A 118 -18.35 -5.97 2.77
N ASP A 119 -18.96 -6.50 1.71
CA ASP A 119 -19.21 -7.95 1.58
C ASP A 119 -17.97 -8.69 1.06
N TYR A 120 -17.29 -9.43 1.94
CA TYR A 120 -16.13 -10.24 1.57
C TYR A 120 -16.46 -11.38 0.60
N HIS A 121 -17.60 -12.04 0.75
CA HIS A 121 -17.92 -13.26 -0.02
C HIS A 121 -18.16 -12.96 -1.51
N SER A 122 -18.44 -11.71 -1.85
CA SER A 122 -18.51 -11.23 -3.23
C SER A 122 -17.15 -11.09 -3.94
N LEU A 123 -16.04 -11.13 -3.19
CA LEU A 123 -14.71 -10.84 -3.72
C LEU A 123 -14.08 -12.06 -4.42
N ARG A 124 -13.33 -11.78 -5.49
CA ARG A 124 -12.67 -12.81 -6.30
C ARG A 124 -11.17 -12.56 -6.38
N LYS A 125 -10.37 -13.62 -6.37
CA LYS A 125 -8.89 -13.55 -6.42
C LYS A 125 -8.37 -12.95 -7.73
N GLU A 126 -9.14 -13.03 -8.80
CA GLU A 126 -8.79 -12.47 -10.12
C GLU A 126 -8.91 -10.94 -10.14
N GLU A 127 -9.76 -10.35 -9.30
CA GLU A 127 -10.03 -8.90 -9.25
C GLU A 127 -9.00 -8.14 -8.39
N ARG A 128 -7.70 -8.41 -8.58
CA ARG A 128 -6.60 -7.92 -7.72
C ARG A 128 -6.66 -6.41 -7.45
N ARG A 129 -6.87 -5.61 -8.50
CA ARG A 129 -6.96 -4.14 -8.41
C ARG A 129 -8.08 -3.71 -7.47
N LYS A 130 -9.29 -4.21 -7.71
CA LYS A 130 -10.47 -3.92 -6.91
C LYS A 130 -10.26 -4.32 -5.45
N ASN A 131 -9.65 -5.49 -5.21
CA ASN A 131 -9.38 -5.95 -3.85
C ASN A 131 -8.42 -5.01 -3.11
N PHE A 132 -7.32 -4.57 -3.75
CA PHE A 132 -6.39 -3.63 -3.13
C PHE A 132 -7.01 -2.24 -2.89
N GLU A 133 -7.72 -1.69 -3.88
CA GLU A 133 -8.41 -0.40 -3.75
C GLU A 133 -9.42 -0.46 -2.59
N LEU A 134 -10.26 -1.49 -2.57
CA LEU A 134 -11.26 -1.68 -1.51
C LEU A 134 -10.60 -1.79 -0.14
N ALA A 135 -9.59 -2.66 0.01
CA ALA A 135 -8.94 -2.87 1.29
C ALA A 135 -8.29 -1.59 1.83
N PHE A 136 -7.53 -0.88 0.99
CA PHE A 136 -6.77 0.29 1.42
C PHE A 136 -7.67 1.50 1.67
N THR A 137 -8.68 1.73 0.82
CA THR A 137 -9.67 2.79 1.02
C THR A 137 -10.48 2.53 2.29
N LYS A 138 -10.99 1.31 2.48
CA LYS A 138 -11.79 1.00 3.67
C LYS A 138 -10.95 1.02 4.94
N ALA A 139 -9.71 0.55 4.92
CA ALA A 139 -8.83 0.60 6.08
C ALA A 139 -8.59 2.06 6.55
N ASP A 140 -8.49 3.00 5.62
CA ASP A 140 -8.40 4.42 5.95
C ASP A 140 -9.73 4.96 6.49
N GLU A 141 -10.84 4.75 5.77
CA GLU A 141 -12.17 5.26 6.12
C GLU A 141 -12.68 4.77 7.47
N VAL A 142 -12.57 3.47 7.78
CA VAL A 142 -13.21 2.88 8.97
C VAL A 142 -12.26 2.68 10.15
N ALA A 143 -10.95 2.72 9.90
CA ALA A 143 -9.94 2.43 10.92
C ALA A 143 -8.82 3.48 11.01
N GLY A 144 -8.76 4.46 10.09
CA GLY A 144 -7.74 5.51 10.05
C GLY A 144 -6.34 4.98 9.70
N ILE A 145 -6.26 3.84 9.01
CA ILE A 145 -4.98 3.23 8.64
C ILE A 145 -4.55 3.77 7.27
N ALA A 146 -3.62 4.73 7.30
CA ALA A 146 -3.11 5.36 6.09
C ALA A 146 -2.54 4.33 5.08
N PRO A 147 -2.86 4.43 3.78
CA PRO A 147 -2.41 3.50 2.75
C PRO A 147 -0.91 3.67 2.47
N LEU A 148 -0.09 2.74 2.97
CA LEU A 148 1.37 2.77 2.75
C LEU A 148 1.78 2.11 1.42
N LEU A 149 0.90 1.28 0.85
CA LEU A 149 1.14 0.57 -0.40
C LEU A 149 0.38 1.26 -1.53
N ASP A 150 1.02 1.35 -2.69
CA ASP A 150 0.38 1.84 -3.91
C ASP A 150 -0.31 0.68 -4.64
N VAL A 151 -1.56 0.91 -5.06
CA VAL A 151 -2.37 -0.11 -5.75
C VAL A 151 -1.73 -0.51 -7.08
N GLU A 152 -1.24 0.45 -7.87
CA GLU A 152 -0.65 0.18 -9.19
C GLU A 152 0.56 -0.74 -9.05
N ASP A 153 1.44 -0.40 -8.11
CA ASP A 153 2.64 -1.20 -7.84
C ASP A 153 2.28 -2.62 -7.41
N MET A 154 1.29 -2.78 -6.53
CA MET A 154 0.86 -4.07 -6.03
C MET A 154 0.20 -4.93 -7.10
N VAL A 155 -0.54 -4.32 -8.04
CA VAL A 155 -1.15 -5.02 -9.17
C VAL A 155 -0.09 -5.46 -10.18
N ILE A 156 0.87 -4.59 -10.51
CA ILE A 156 1.94 -4.90 -11.46
C ILE A 156 2.87 -6.00 -10.92
N MET A 157 3.16 -5.99 -9.62
CA MET A 157 4.08 -6.95 -9.00
C MET A 157 3.35 -8.24 -8.59
N GLN A 158 3.70 -9.36 -9.23
CA GLN A 158 3.21 -10.69 -8.80
C GLN A 158 3.83 -11.14 -7.47
N LYS A 159 5.02 -10.63 -7.16
CA LYS A 159 5.76 -10.88 -5.91
C LYS A 159 6.12 -9.53 -5.29
N PRO A 160 5.26 -8.94 -4.45
CA PRO A 160 5.53 -7.65 -3.82
C PRO A 160 6.70 -7.76 -2.82
N ASP A 161 7.40 -6.65 -2.56
CA ASP A 161 8.48 -6.63 -1.56
C ASP A 161 7.90 -6.92 -0.17
N TRP A 162 8.43 -7.97 0.45
CA TRP A 162 7.94 -8.44 1.74
C TRP A 162 8.10 -7.41 2.86
N LYS A 163 9.07 -6.49 2.77
CA LYS A 163 9.25 -5.43 3.77
C LYS A 163 8.14 -4.40 3.72
N CYS A 164 7.70 -4.04 2.50
CA CYS A 164 6.63 -3.07 2.32
C CYS A 164 5.31 -3.64 2.86
N VAL A 165 4.98 -4.88 2.46
CA VAL A 165 3.79 -5.59 2.95
C VAL A 165 3.85 -5.79 4.46
N PHE A 166 4.98 -6.27 4.99
CA PHE A 166 5.16 -6.44 6.43
C PHE A 166 4.93 -5.13 7.20
N THR A 167 5.47 -4.01 6.72
CA THR A 167 5.29 -2.70 7.37
C THR A 167 3.82 -2.26 7.36
N TYR A 168 3.12 -2.48 6.26
CA TYR A 168 1.69 -2.16 6.19
C TYR A 168 0.85 -3.05 7.12
N VAL A 169 1.11 -4.35 7.14
CA VAL A 169 0.45 -5.30 8.06
C VAL A 169 0.75 -4.97 9.52
N GLN A 170 1.96 -4.51 9.85
CA GLN A 170 2.28 -4.01 11.20
C GLN A 170 1.42 -2.80 11.59
N SER A 171 1.10 -1.90 10.66
CA SER A 171 0.19 -0.79 10.94
C SER A 171 -1.23 -1.29 11.24
N ILE A 172 -1.72 -2.28 10.49
CA ILE A 172 -3.01 -2.94 10.76
C ILE A 172 -2.99 -3.61 12.13
N TYR A 173 -1.94 -4.39 12.44
CA TYR A 173 -1.78 -5.05 13.73
C TYR A 173 -1.78 -4.04 14.89
N ARG A 174 -0.99 -2.96 14.80
CA ARG A 174 -0.97 -1.93 15.85
C ARG A 174 -2.34 -1.31 16.10
N ARG A 175 -3.16 -1.20 15.04
CA ARG A 175 -4.50 -0.64 15.14
C ARG A 175 -5.49 -1.57 15.84
N PHE A 176 -5.37 -2.89 15.63
CA PHE A 176 -6.37 -3.87 16.06
C PHE A 176 -5.91 -4.86 17.14
N LYS A 177 -4.63 -4.88 17.52
CA LYS A 177 -4.08 -5.86 18.48
C LYS A 177 -4.77 -5.88 19.86
N ASP A 178 -5.50 -4.83 20.20
CA ASP A 178 -6.21 -4.67 21.47
C ASP A 178 -7.74 -4.83 21.29
N GLU A 179 -8.22 -5.12 20.08
CA GLU A 179 -9.66 -5.30 19.74
C GLU A 179 -10.06 -6.78 19.63
N ASP A 180 -9.43 -7.65 20.42
CA ASP A 180 -9.64 -9.10 20.41
C ASP A 180 -10.71 -9.58 21.41
#